data_AF-A0A958RL70-F1
#
_entry.id   AF-A0A958RL70-F1
#
_cell.length_a   1.000
_cell.length_b   1.000
_cell.length_c   1.000
_cell.angle_alpha   90.00
_cell.angle_beta   90.00
_cell.angle_gamma   90.00
#
_symmetry.space_group_name_H-M   'P 1'
#
loop_
_entity.id
_entity.type
_entity.pdbx_description
1 polymer ?
#
loop_
_entity_poly.entity_id
_entity_poly.type
_entity_poly.pdbx_seq_one_letter_code
_entity_poly.pdbx_strand_id
1 'polypeptide(L)'
;MTENRIKSFSRTAFTLIFTLLIPLACAGAEKNNSKAQGEPTEEVSLMAGEESSSAEDLKAGVEEDQGEEPEEPPTKKVKKKKSEKSRSMMAEKSEPKAKESPEIASIKEVVKKYQTTRAVGMKVEKKVHLALMDEDKTGKGRLWYSKGRLKMTIAKPEDSLLVMNDDIIWVVSKLPEEFGGTIQVTKMKAAQLKKSNALLAVLFGDEAVWDRFELMSADSKKGRLTVELKPLKEAHLADVMKVKVQVDHKAKKIIEIAYWDELENVTLYRFSEIKFGVSLSGGHFKYKPPPGAEVTEM
;
A
#
# COMPACT_ATOMS: atom_id res chain seq x y z
N MET A 1 57.48 18.85 -28.08
CA MET A 1 57.58 19.62 -26.83
C MET A 1 56.28 20.42 -26.72
N THR A 2 55.37 20.24 -25.76
CA THR A 2 55.46 19.64 -24.42
C THR A 2 54.03 19.35 -23.96
N GLU A 3 53.86 18.20 -23.31
CA GLU A 3 52.65 17.69 -22.67
C GLU A 3 52.18 18.59 -21.53
N ASN A 4 50.87 18.60 -21.26
CA ASN A 4 50.32 19.19 -20.06
C ASN A 4 49.66 18.12 -19.16
N ARG A 5 50.17 18.09 -17.93
CA ARG A 5 49.96 17.12 -16.85
C ARG A 5 48.53 17.08 -16.34
N ILE A 6 47.95 15.88 -16.28
CA ILE A 6 46.83 15.56 -15.39
C ILE A 6 47.41 14.98 -14.09
N LYS A 7 47.02 15.59 -12.97
CA LYS A 7 47.42 15.20 -11.61
C LYS A 7 46.58 14.02 -11.11
N SER A 8 47.27 12.97 -10.69
CA SER A 8 47.12 12.26 -9.41
C SER A 8 45.70 12.00 -8.90
N PHE A 9 45.25 10.75 -9.04
CA PHE A 9 44.33 10.12 -8.09
C PHE A 9 45.00 8.86 -7.52
N SER A 10 45.29 8.90 -6.22
CA SER A 10 45.67 7.76 -5.40
C SER A 10 44.55 7.53 -4.40
N ARG A 11 44.03 6.31 -4.35
CA ARG A 11 43.39 5.64 -3.20
C ARG A 11 43.03 4.22 -3.63
N THR A 12 43.92 3.28 -3.33
CA THR A 12 43.83 2.34 -2.20
C THR A 12 43.01 1.11 -2.58
N ALA A 13 43.75 0.04 -2.84
CA ALA A 13 43.27 -1.32 -2.99
C ALA A 13 42.52 -1.78 -1.74
N PHE A 14 41.39 -2.47 -1.94
CA PHE A 14 40.81 -3.32 -0.93
C PHE A 14 40.57 -4.69 -1.55
N THR A 15 41.56 -5.56 -1.35
CA THR A 15 41.49 -6.99 -1.62
C THR A 15 40.68 -7.62 -0.49
N LEU A 16 39.51 -8.17 -0.78
CA LEU A 16 38.80 -9.07 0.12
C LEU A 16 38.66 -10.43 -0.55
N ILE A 17 39.60 -11.30 -0.17
CA ILE A 17 39.57 -12.74 -0.40
C ILE A 17 38.47 -13.29 0.49
N PHE A 18 37.41 -13.83 -0.10
CA PHE A 18 36.50 -14.74 0.60
C PHE A 18 36.61 -16.12 -0.04
N THR A 19 37.50 -16.92 0.57
CA THR A 19 37.56 -18.36 0.36
C THR A 19 36.46 -18.97 1.22
N LEU A 20 35.38 -19.48 0.59
CA LEU A 20 34.47 -20.39 1.27
C LEU A 20 34.62 -21.78 0.65
N LEU A 21 35.18 -22.69 1.44
CA LEU A 21 35.13 -24.13 1.21
C LEU A 21 33.67 -24.58 1.19
N ILE A 22 33.26 -25.25 0.12
CA ILE A 22 32.06 -26.07 0.10
C ILE A 22 32.53 -27.53 0.16
N PRO A 23 32.17 -28.31 1.20
CA PRO A 23 32.42 -29.74 1.19
C PRO A 23 31.50 -30.45 0.20
N LEU A 24 32.15 -31.30 -0.60
CA LEU A 24 31.58 -32.39 -1.38
C LEU A 24 30.62 -33.22 -0.50
N ALA A 25 29.38 -33.39 -0.96
CA ALA A 25 28.52 -34.50 -0.54
C ALA A 25 27.90 -35.14 -1.77
N CYS A 26 28.41 -36.32 -2.11
CA CYS A 26 27.82 -37.25 -3.07
C CYS A 26 26.61 -37.94 -2.45
N ALA A 27 25.47 -37.90 -3.15
CA ALA A 27 24.40 -38.91 -3.18
C ALA A 27 23.42 -38.43 -4.27
N GLY A 28 23.13 -39.13 -5.37
CA GLY A 28 22.97 -40.56 -5.56
C GLY A 28 21.49 -40.93 -5.43
N ALA A 29 20.72 -40.79 -6.51
CA ALA A 29 19.53 -41.61 -6.80
C ALA A 29 18.88 -41.21 -8.14
N GLU A 30 18.97 -42.12 -9.09
CA GLU A 30 18.29 -42.11 -10.39
C GLU A 30 17.14 -43.13 -10.34
N LYS A 31 15.99 -42.79 -10.95
CA LYS A 31 14.94 -43.69 -11.49
C LYS A 31 14.17 -44.64 -10.55
N ASN A 32 12.85 -44.44 -10.40
CA ASN A 32 11.83 -45.14 -11.22
C ASN A 32 10.37 -44.99 -10.75
N ASN A 33 9.52 -44.96 -11.78
CA ASN A 33 8.07 -45.13 -11.94
C ASN A 33 7.35 -46.27 -11.17
N SER A 34 6.13 -46.02 -10.65
CA SER A 34 4.87 -46.82 -10.76
C SER A 34 3.86 -46.31 -9.69
N LYS A 35 2.61 -45.90 -9.98
CA LYS A 35 1.35 -46.60 -10.34
C LYS A 35 0.70 -47.40 -9.19
N ALA A 36 -0.64 -47.22 -9.08
CA ALA A 36 -1.66 -47.96 -8.29
C ALA A 36 -1.92 -47.42 -6.86
N GLN A 37 -3.08 -46.80 -6.60
CA GLN A 37 -4.40 -47.38 -6.23
C GLN A 37 -4.48 -47.86 -4.78
N GLY A 38 -5.47 -47.34 -4.04
CA GLY A 38 -5.97 -47.91 -2.78
C GLY A 38 -6.42 -46.87 -1.76
N GLU A 39 -7.71 -46.52 -1.78
CA GLU A 39 -8.41 -46.12 -0.55
C GLU A 39 -8.48 -47.34 0.39
N PRO A 40 -8.56 -47.13 1.71
CA PRO A 40 -9.88 -47.23 2.32
C PRO A 40 -10.18 -46.20 3.43
N THR A 41 -11.48 -45.95 3.54
CA THR A 41 -12.28 -45.48 4.69
C THR A 41 -11.91 -46.05 6.06
N GLU A 42 -11.99 -45.21 7.10
CA GLU A 42 -12.77 -45.36 8.36
C GLU A 42 -12.37 -44.23 9.32
N GLU A 43 -13.29 -43.34 9.71
CA GLU A 43 -14.21 -43.36 10.86
C GLU A 43 -13.70 -42.52 12.07
N VAL A 44 -14.53 -41.53 12.39
CA VAL A 44 -15.00 -41.11 13.72
C VAL A 44 -13.99 -40.86 14.85
N SER A 45 -13.92 -39.62 15.33
CA SER A 45 -14.17 -39.36 16.76
C SER A 45 -14.55 -37.91 17.05
N LEU A 46 -15.79 -37.75 17.53
CA LEU A 46 -16.31 -36.62 18.27
C LEU A 46 -15.66 -36.58 19.66
N MET A 47 -15.16 -35.42 20.08
CA MET A 47 -15.06 -35.08 21.50
C MET A 47 -15.55 -33.65 21.67
N ALA A 48 -16.78 -33.55 22.19
CA ALA A 48 -17.29 -32.38 22.85
C ALA A 48 -16.52 -32.15 24.16
N GLY A 49 -16.26 -30.89 24.47
CA GLY A 49 -15.80 -30.44 25.78
C GLY A 49 -16.59 -29.20 26.15
N GLU A 50 -17.73 -29.42 26.80
CA GLU A 50 -18.34 -28.44 27.70
C GLU A 50 -17.48 -28.33 28.95
N GLU A 51 -17.31 -27.12 29.48
CA GLU A 51 -17.37 -26.73 30.90
C GLU A 51 -16.84 -25.29 31.00
N SER A 52 -17.69 -24.30 31.30
CA SER A 52 -18.31 -23.96 32.60
C SER A 52 -17.43 -22.98 33.40
N SER A 53 -18.10 -22.21 34.28
CA SER A 53 -17.53 -21.31 35.29
C SER A 53 -17.07 -19.95 34.74
N SER A 54 -17.47 -18.80 35.27
CA SER A 54 -18.28 -18.47 36.45
C SER A 54 -18.53 -16.97 36.42
N ALA A 55 -19.74 -16.59 36.80
CA ALA A 55 -20.10 -15.23 37.15
C ALA A 55 -19.39 -14.82 38.45
N GLU A 56 -18.90 -13.58 38.51
CA GLU A 56 -18.84 -12.83 39.76
C GLU A 56 -19.33 -11.40 39.51
N ASP A 57 -20.42 -11.11 40.22
CA ASP A 57 -20.95 -9.79 40.53
C ASP A 57 -19.90 -8.93 41.22
N LEU A 58 -19.85 -7.62 40.90
CA LEU A 58 -19.60 -6.62 41.93
C LEU A 58 -20.32 -5.29 41.62
N LYS A 59 -20.96 -4.82 42.68
CA LYS A 59 -21.93 -3.74 42.87
C LYS A 59 -21.45 -2.33 42.50
N ALA A 60 -22.42 -1.58 41.98
CA ALA A 60 -22.90 -0.26 42.40
C ALA A 60 -21.94 0.70 43.14
N GLY A 61 -21.82 1.90 42.56
CA GLY A 61 -21.45 3.13 43.25
C GLY A 61 -22.15 4.30 42.55
N VAL A 62 -23.23 4.76 43.17
CA VAL A 62 -23.99 5.98 42.87
C VAL A 62 -23.26 7.13 43.54
N GLU A 63 -23.02 8.24 42.83
CA GLU A 63 -22.91 9.55 43.46
C GLU A 63 -23.43 10.62 42.48
N GLU A 64 -24.56 11.21 42.88
CA GLU A 64 -25.07 12.48 42.37
C GLU A 64 -24.16 13.60 42.87
N ASP A 65 -23.85 14.59 42.04
CA ASP A 65 -23.82 15.96 42.56
C ASP A 65 -24.17 16.98 41.47
N GLN A 66 -24.87 18.00 41.95
CA GLN A 66 -25.57 19.10 41.32
C GLN A 66 -24.54 20.07 40.71
N GLY A 67 -24.79 20.68 39.55
CA GLY A 67 -25.60 21.89 39.46
C GLY A 67 -24.68 23.12 39.40
N GLU A 68 -24.67 23.82 38.25
CA GLU A 68 -24.58 25.28 38.10
C GLU A 68 -24.25 25.66 36.63
N GLU A 69 -25.30 25.99 35.87
CA GLU A 69 -25.32 27.14 34.96
C GLU A 69 -25.64 28.40 35.82
N PRO A 70 -25.50 29.66 35.37
CA PRO A 70 -25.13 30.16 34.04
C PRO A 70 -24.12 31.33 34.07
N GLU A 71 -23.74 31.87 32.90
CA GLU A 71 -23.81 33.31 32.56
C GLU A 71 -22.93 33.68 31.33
N GLU A 72 -23.62 33.96 30.23
CA GLU A 72 -23.23 34.91 29.16
C GLU A 72 -23.65 36.35 29.59
N PRO A 73 -23.34 37.46 28.87
CA PRO A 73 -22.32 37.81 27.85
C PRO A 73 -21.66 39.19 28.22
N PRO A 74 -20.99 40.03 27.36
CA PRO A 74 -21.57 40.67 26.17
C PRO A 74 -20.63 40.89 24.96
N THR A 75 -21.29 40.96 23.81
CA THR A 75 -20.86 41.54 22.53
C THR A 75 -20.17 42.91 22.63
N LYS A 76 -19.11 43.13 21.83
CA LYS A 76 -18.76 44.46 21.31
C LYS A 76 -18.41 44.40 19.82
N LYS A 77 -19.33 44.94 19.01
CA LYS A 77 -19.11 45.36 17.62
C LYS A 77 -18.15 46.55 17.61
N VAL A 78 -17.06 46.48 16.84
CA VAL A 78 -16.32 47.66 16.39
C VAL A 78 -16.36 47.71 14.87
N LYS A 79 -17.04 48.75 14.37
CA LYS A 79 -17.03 49.24 12.98
C LYS A 79 -15.79 50.12 12.75
N LYS A 80 -15.47 50.28 11.45
CA LYS A 80 -14.46 51.16 10.80
C LYS A 80 -13.10 50.47 10.65
N LYS A 81 -12.42 50.53 9.50
CA LYS A 81 -12.40 51.61 8.50
C LYS A 81 -11.86 51.06 7.18
N LYS A 82 -12.47 51.52 6.10
CA LYS A 82 -12.01 51.47 4.71
C LYS A 82 -10.59 52.05 4.59
N SER A 83 -9.67 51.32 3.97
CA SER A 83 -8.50 51.90 3.30
C SER A 83 -8.19 51.11 2.04
N GLU A 84 -8.70 51.63 0.91
CA GLU A 84 -8.11 51.41 -0.40
C GLU A 84 -6.66 51.90 -0.38
N LYS A 85 -5.70 51.00 -0.64
CA LYS A 85 -4.45 51.40 -1.27
C LYS A 85 -3.78 50.19 -1.94
N SER A 86 -4.03 50.11 -3.24
CA SER A 86 -3.04 49.86 -4.28
C SER A 86 -1.89 48.90 -3.94
N ARG A 87 -1.96 47.67 -4.45
CA ARG A 87 -0.76 46.97 -4.89
C ARG A 87 -1.09 45.94 -5.97
N SER A 88 -0.53 46.23 -7.14
CA SER A 88 0.03 45.25 -8.07
C SER A 88 -0.95 44.32 -8.77
N MET A 89 -1.42 44.79 -9.93
CA MET A 89 -1.65 43.93 -11.08
C MET A 89 -0.31 43.28 -11.47
N MET A 90 0.00 42.14 -10.86
CA MET A 90 0.78 41.13 -11.57
C MET A 90 -0.26 40.25 -12.25
N ALA A 91 -0.34 40.39 -13.57
CA ALA A 91 -0.90 39.37 -14.42
C ALA A 91 -0.11 38.09 -14.10
N GLU A 92 -0.69 37.28 -13.24
CA GLU A 92 -0.35 35.88 -13.07
C GLU A 92 -0.49 35.28 -14.46
N LYS A 93 0.65 35.16 -15.12
CA LYS A 93 0.83 34.42 -16.35
C LYS A 93 0.51 32.99 -15.97
N SER A 94 -0.78 32.65 -16.05
CA SER A 94 -1.29 31.30 -15.82
C SER A 94 -0.46 30.40 -16.70
N GLU A 95 0.43 29.63 -16.08
CA GLU A 95 1.14 28.57 -16.74
C GLU A 95 0.09 27.71 -17.45
N PRO A 96 0.32 27.33 -18.73
CA PRO A 96 -0.64 26.49 -19.42
C PRO A 96 -0.73 25.20 -18.63
N LYS A 97 -1.86 25.00 -17.92
CA LYS A 97 -2.22 23.69 -17.36
C LYS A 97 -2.03 22.69 -18.48
N ALA A 98 -1.03 21.83 -18.34
CA ALA A 98 -0.74 20.78 -19.30
C ALA A 98 -2.07 20.07 -19.59
N LYS A 99 -2.44 20.03 -20.86
CA LYS A 99 -3.70 19.41 -21.30
C LYS A 99 -3.67 17.97 -20.81
N GLU A 100 -4.53 17.65 -19.85
CA GLU A 100 -4.60 16.33 -19.23
C GLU A 100 -4.77 15.27 -20.33
N SER A 101 -3.96 14.21 -20.25
CA SER A 101 -4.05 13.11 -21.21
C SER A 101 -5.43 12.43 -21.06
N PRO A 102 -6.11 12.10 -22.17
CA PRO A 102 -7.41 11.40 -22.11
C PRO A 102 -7.30 10.03 -21.42
N GLU A 103 -6.13 9.40 -21.45
CA GLU A 103 -5.83 8.14 -20.77
C GLU A 103 -5.75 8.29 -19.26
N ILE A 104 -5.08 9.35 -18.77
CA ILE A 104 -5.05 9.69 -17.35
C ILE A 104 -6.45 10.04 -16.85
N ALA A 105 -7.20 10.85 -17.62
CA ALA A 105 -8.59 11.16 -17.32
C ALA A 105 -9.47 9.90 -17.22
N SER A 106 -9.24 8.92 -18.09
CA SER A 106 -9.93 7.62 -18.04
C SER A 106 -9.61 6.84 -16.77
N ILE A 107 -8.35 6.84 -16.31
CA ILE A 107 -7.96 6.22 -15.04
C ILE A 107 -8.66 6.91 -13.87
N LYS A 108 -8.66 8.25 -13.84
CA LYS A 108 -9.33 9.03 -12.80
C LYS A 108 -10.81 8.72 -12.73
N GLU A 109 -11.50 8.60 -13.86
CA GLU A 109 -12.92 8.23 -13.89
C GLU A 109 -13.17 6.85 -13.24
N VAL A 110 -12.29 5.87 -13.53
CA VAL A 110 -12.36 4.56 -12.90
C VAL A 110 -12.13 4.68 -11.39
N VAL A 111 -11.08 5.37 -10.94
CA VAL A 111 -10.76 5.56 -9.51
C VAL A 111 -11.91 6.27 -8.78
N LYS A 112 -12.51 7.28 -9.40
CA LYS A 112 -13.66 8.02 -8.87
C LYS A 112 -14.85 7.13 -8.57
N LYS A 113 -15.08 6.07 -9.35
CA LYS A 113 -16.11 5.06 -9.03
C LYS A 113 -15.81 4.34 -7.72
N TYR A 114 -14.56 4.01 -7.43
CA TYR A 114 -14.17 3.37 -6.16
C TYR A 114 -14.39 4.34 -5.00
N GLN A 115 -14.03 5.61 -5.17
CA GLN A 115 -14.18 6.68 -4.17
C GLN A 115 -15.64 7.00 -3.83
N THR A 116 -16.52 7.01 -4.83
CA THR A 116 -17.93 7.38 -4.67
C THR A 116 -18.83 6.21 -4.24
N THR A 117 -18.40 4.97 -4.48
CA THR A 117 -19.14 3.78 -4.02
C THR A 117 -19.02 3.63 -2.51
N ARG A 118 -20.11 3.18 -1.84
CA ARG A 118 -20.14 2.90 -0.40
C ARG A 118 -18.92 2.11 0.08
N ALA A 119 -18.65 0.96 -0.54
CA ALA A 119 -17.44 0.19 -0.35
C ALA A 119 -17.23 -0.76 -1.54
N VAL A 120 -15.99 -1.18 -1.72
CA VAL A 120 -15.58 -2.16 -2.72
C VAL A 120 -14.81 -3.28 -2.02
N GLY A 121 -15.10 -4.52 -2.37
CA GLY A 121 -14.32 -5.69 -1.97
C GLY A 121 -13.81 -6.44 -3.20
N MET A 122 -12.57 -6.91 -3.15
CA MET A 122 -11.96 -7.67 -4.24
C MET A 122 -10.93 -8.68 -3.73
N LYS A 123 -10.65 -9.69 -4.55
CA LYS A 123 -9.46 -10.54 -4.38
C LYS A 123 -8.26 -9.83 -5.00
N VAL A 124 -7.09 -10.02 -4.39
CA VAL A 124 -5.81 -9.51 -4.90
C VAL A 124 -4.81 -10.65 -4.98
N GLU A 125 -4.08 -10.72 -6.09
CA GLU A 125 -2.85 -11.50 -6.23
C GLU A 125 -1.71 -10.51 -6.34
N LYS A 126 -0.75 -10.60 -5.42
CA LYS A 126 0.46 -9.78 -5.40
C LYS A 126 1.62 -10.66 -5.84
N LYS A 127 2.38 -10.20 -6.82
CA LYS A 127 3.64 -10.80 -7.25
C LYS A 127 4.76 -9.76 -7.11
N VAL A 128 5.84 -10.11 -6.43
CA VAL A 128 7.05 -9.30 -6.31
C VAL A 128 8.17 -10.05 -7.00
N HIS A 129 8.76 -9.43 -8.02
CA HIS A 129 9.96 -9.90 -8.68
C HIS A 129 11.16 -9.13 -8.12
N LEU A 130 12.12 -9.83 -7.54
CA LEU A 130 13.36 -9.28 -7.00
C LEU A 130 14.44 -9.37 -8.07
N ALA A 131 14.72 -8.26 -8.76
CA ALA A 131 15.55 -8.25 -9.96
C ALA A 131 16.97 -8.76 -9.69
N LEU A 132 17.54 -8.41 -8.54
CA LEU A 132 18.89 -8.84 -8.14
C LEU A 132 19.02 -10.34 -7.87
N MET A 133 17.92 -11.00 -7.48
CA MET A 133 17.90 -12.43 -7.12
C MET A 133 17.25 -13.30 -8.20
N ASP A 134 16.68 -12.67 -9.24
CA ASP A 134 15.81 -13.31 -10.24
C ASP A 134 14.73 -14.21 -9.59
N GLU A 135 14.15 -13.73 -8.49
CA GLU A 135 13.21 -14.49 -7.66
C GLU A 135 11.82 -13.86 -7.69
N ASP A 136 10.79 -14.69 -7.86
CA ASP A 136 9.39 -14.30 -7.79
C ASP A 136 8.73 -14.76 -6.49
N LYS A 137 8.16 -13.81 -5.74
CA LYS A 137 7.32 -14.09 -4.57
C LYS A 137 5.88 -13.74 -4.89
N THR A 138 4.98 -14.72 -4.77
CA THR A 138 3.55 -14.53 -5.07
C THR A 138 2.70 -14.81 -3.85
N GLY A 139 1.85 -13.86 -3.47
CA GLY A 139 0.88 -13.97 -2.39
C GLY A 139 -0.54 -13.68 -2.87
N LYS A 140 -1.53 -14.31 -2.24
CA LYS A 140 -2.96 -14.07 -2.52
C LYS A 140 -3.64 -13.45 -1.32
N GLY A 141 -4.67 -12.66 -1.58
CA GLY A 141 -5.21 -11.78 -0.58
C GLY A 141 -6.59 -11.23 -0.90
N ARG A 142 -6.99 -10.27 -0.08
CA ARG A 142 -8.21 -9.48 -0.27
C ARG A 142 -7.91 -8.02 -0.04
N LEU A 143 -8.61 -7.17 -0.78
CA LEU A 143 -8.57 -5.73 -0.63
C LEU A 143 -10.00 -5.21 -0.45
N TRP A 144 -10.16 -4.34 0.53
CA TRP A 144 -11.37 -3.57 0.77
C TRP A 144 -11.04 -2.09 0.72
N TYR A 145 -11.95 -1.33 0.12
CA TYR A 145 -11.83 0.11 -0.01
C TYR A 145 -13.17 0.78 0.29
N SER A 146 -13.18 1.87 1.06
CA SER A 146 -14.39 2.65 1.35
C SER A 146 -14.01 4.07 1.75
N LYS A 147 -14.41 5.05 0.93
CA LYS A 147 -14.28 6.50 1.22
C LYS A 147 -12.89 6.88 1.74
N GLY A 148 -11.83 6.62 0.96
CA GLY A 148 -10.46 6.94 1.36
C GLY A 148 -9.84 6.01 2.40
N ARG A 149 -10.56 4.98 2.87
CA ARG A 149 -10.00 3.93 3.75
C ARG A 149 -9.73 2.66 2.96
N LEU A 150 -8.61 2.02 3.24
CA LEU A 150 -8.16 0.82 2.55
C LEU A 150 -7.72 -0.23 3.57
N LYS A 151 -8.03 -1.49 3.30
CA LYS A 151 -7.45 -2.62 4.01
C LYS A 151 -7.09 -3.69 2.99
N MET A 152 -5.84 -4.09 2.95
CA MET A 152 -5.35 -5.17 2.10
C MET A 152 -4.61 -6.18 2.96
N THR A 153 -4.96 -7.44 2.83
CA THR A 153 -4.30 -8.57 3.49
C THR A 153 -3.74 -9.49 2.42
N ILE A 154 -2.45 -9.83 2.51
CA ILE A 154 -1.80 -10.82 1.66
C ILE A 154 -1.38 -11.99 2.56
N ALA A 155 -1.80 -13.21 2.20
CA ALA A 155 -1.43 -14.41 2.91
C ALA A 155 0.05 -14.80 2.66
N LYS A 156 0.48 -15.94 3.20
CA LYS A 156 1.81 -16.51 2.95
C LYS A 156 2.12 -16.58 1.43
N PRO A 157 3.39 -16.38 1.04
CA PRO A 157 4.59 -16.33 1.89
C PRO A 157 4.87 -14.97 2.53
N GLU A 158 4.24 -13.88 2.08
CA GLU A 158 4.54 -12.53 2.60
C GLU A 158 3.92 -12.21 3.96
N ASP A 159 2.72 -12.75 4.23
CA ASP A 159 1.96 -12.48 5.46
C ASP A 159 1.96 -10.99 5.85
N SER A 160 1.33 -10.17 4.99
CA SER A 160 1.37 -8.71 5.09
C SER A 160 -0.02 -8.08 5.18
N LEU A 161 -0.09 -6.96 5.90
CA LEU A 161 -1.29 -6.18 6.09
C LEU A 161 -1.00 -4.70 5.80
N LEU A 162 -1.78 -4.10 4.91
CA LEU A 162 -1.82 -2.67 4.65
C LEU A 162 -3.16 -2.12 5.12
N VAL A 163 -3.15 -1.14 6.02
CA VAL A 163 -4.35 -0.42 6.47
C VAL A 163 -4.14 1.07 6.28
N MET A 164 -5.06 1.72 5.57
CA MET A 164 -5.16 3.17 5.51
C MET A 164 -6.48 3.58 6.18
N ASN A 165 -6.38 4.39 7.22
CA ASN A 165 -7.50 4.96 7.92
C ASN A 165 -7.31 6.48 8.05
N ASP A 166 -8.15 7.23 7.33
CA ASP A 166 -8.17 8.69 7.34
C ASP A 166 -6.79 9.30 6.98
N ASP A 167 -5.97 9.64 7.96
CA ASP A 167 -4.65 10.25 7.80
C ASP A 167 -3.48 9.31 8.09
N ILE A 168 -3.72 8.09 8.59
CA ILE A 168 -2.67 7.14 8.98
C ILE A 168 -2.66 5.93 8.03
N ILE A 169 -1.45 5.50 7.70
CA ILE A 169 -1.18 4.27 6.99
C ILE A 169 -0.31 3.37 7.86
N TRP A 170 -0.76 2.13 8.01
CA TRP A 170 -0.09 1.05 8.68
C TRP A 170 0.35 0.02 7.66
N VAL A 171 1.66 -0.23 7.60
CA VAL A 171 2.24 -1.33 6.84
C VAL A 171 2.79 -2.33 7.82
N VAL A 172 2.27 -3.56 7.75
CA VAL A 172 2.60 -4.63 8.68
C VAL A 172 3.19 -5.80 7.90
N SER A 173 4.32 -6.29 8.38
CA SER A 173 5.01 -7.46 7.82
C SER A 173 5.53 -8.33 8.95
N LYS A 174 5.44 -9.64 8.78
CA LYS A 174 6.01 -10.60 9.73
C LYS A 174 7.35 -11.11 9.21
N LEU A 175 8.39 -11.08 10.05
CA LEU A 175 9.65 -11.73 9.70
C LEU A 175 9.47 -13.25 9.66
N PRO A 176 10.20 -13.98 8.80
CA PRO A 176 10.25 -15.43 8.89
C PRO A 176 10.67 -15.88 10.29
N GLU A 177 10.20 -17.04 10.73
CA GLU A 177 10.49 -17.57 12.07
C GLU A 177 12.00 -17.72 12.32
N GLU A 178 12.75 -18.06 11.26
CA GLU A 178 14.22 -18.14 11.25
C GLU A 178 14.92 -16.81 11.60
N PHE A 179 14.25 -15.67 11.38
CA PHE A 179 14.74 -14.33 11.69
C PHE A 179 14.02 -13.70 12.90
N GLY A 180 13.50 -14.55 13.80
CA GLY A 180 12.89 -14.11 15.07
C GLY A 180 11.37 -13.96 15.02
N GLY A 181 10.73 -14.08 13.86
CA GLY A 181 9.27 -14.10 13.76
C GLY A 181 8.54 -12.81 14.16
N THR A 182 9.28 -11.73 14.43
CA THR A 182 8.74 -10.49 14.97
C THR A 182 7.82 -9.79 13.98
N ILE A 183 6.74 -9.20 14.49
CA ILE A 183 5.82 -8.39 13.70
C ILE A 183 6.40 -6.98 13.62
N GLN A 184 6.71 -6.55 12.40
CA GLN A 184 7.14 -5.19 12.12
C GLN A 184 5.95 -4.36 11.65
N VAL A 185 5.79 -3.20 12.26
CA VAL A 185 4.73 -2.25 11.95
C VAL A 185 5.35 -0.91 11.61
N THR A 186 5.18 -0.46 10.38
CA THR A 186 5.45 0.93 10.01
C THR A 186 4.17 1.73 10.08
N LYS A 187 4.19 2.85 10.81
CA LYS A 187 3.13 3.84 10.87
C LYS A 187 3.61 5.11 10.16
N MET A 188 2.83 5.61 9.22
CA MET A 188 3.15 6.84 8.49
C MET A 188 1.89 7.67 8.27
N LYS A 189 2.06 8.99 8.11
CA LYS A 189 0.95 9.84 7.65
C LYS A 189 0.74 9.68 6.15
N ALA A 190 -0.52 9.69 5.72
CA ALA A 190 -0.88 9.62 4.30
C ALA A 190 -0.22 10.74 3.46
N ALA A 191 -0.05 11.93 4.05
CA ALA A 191 0.62 13.06 3.41
C ALA A 191 2.15 12.88 3.24
N GLN A 192 2.77 11.96 4.00
CA GLN A 192 4.22 11.75 4.04
C GLN A 192 4.64 10.47 3.31
N LEU A 193 3.82 10.00 2.37
CA LEU A 193 4.05 8.73 1.70
C LEU A 193 5.27 8.79 0.80
N LYS A 194 6.41 8.37 1.37
CA LYS A 194 7.73 8.31 0.72
C LYS A 194 8.17 6.89 0.42
N LYS A 195 7.29 5.89 0.53
CA LYS A 195 7.62 4.47 0.28
C LYS A 195 6.66 3.81 -0.69
N SER A 196 7.20 2.98 -1.56
CA SER A 196 6.48 2.24 -2.60
C SER A 196 5.46 1.21 -2.07
N ASN A 197 5.70 0.66 -0.89
CA ASN A 197 4.83 -0.35 -0.24
C ASN A 197 3.41 0.15 0.10
N ALA A 198 3.20 1.47 0.18
CA ALA A 198 1.89 2.09 0.40
C ALA A 198 1.32 2.76 -0.86
N LEU A 199 1.94 2.58 -2.04
CA LEU A 199 1.53 3.23 -3.28
C LEU A 199 0.06 2.98 -3.64
N LEU A 200 -0.44 1.76 -3.42
CA LEU A 200 -1.86 1.45 -3.63
C LEU A 200 -2.79 2.34 -2.80
N ALA A 201 -2.40 2.66 -1.56
CA ALA A 201 -3.21 3.52 -0.70
C ALA A 201 -3.40 4.90 -1.33
N VAL A 202 -2.34 5.46 -1.92
CA VAL A 202 -2.38 6.76 -2.60
C VAL A 202 -3.13 6.70 -3.92
N LEU A 203 -2.84 5.69 -4.76
CA LEU A 203 -3.47 5.57 -6.09
C LEU A 203 -5.00 5.44 -6.01
N PHE A 204 -5.52 4.84 -4.95
CA PHE A 204 -6.97 4.77 -4.69
C PHE A 204 -7.49 5.93 -3.83
N GLY A 205 -6.66 6.48 -2.95
CA GLY A 205 -7.03 7.48 -1.95
C GLY A 205 -7.13 8.91 -2.47
N ASP A 206 -6.23 9.29 -3.39
CA ASP A 206 -6.11 10.67 -3.89
C ASP A 206 -6.28 10.71 -5.41
N GLU A 207 -7.34 11.34 -5.91
CA GLU A 207 -7.54 11.53 -7.35
C GLU A 207 -6.47 12.47 -7.96
N ALA A 208 -5.94 13.42 -7.18
CA ALA A 208 -4.94 14.37 -7.64
C ALA A 208 -3.55 13.74 -7.78
N VAL A 209 -3.31 12.53 -7.25
CA VAL A 209 -2.03 11.85 -7.42
C VAL A 209 -1.72 11.59 -8.90
N TRP A 210 -2.77 11.35 -9.71
CA TRP A 210 -2.63 11.04 -11.13
C TRP A 210 -2.11 12.23 -11.95
N ASP A 211 -2.26 13.47 -11.44
CA ASP A 211 -1.67 14.67 -12.04
C ASP A 211 -0.15 14.75 -11.86
N ARG A 212 0.40 13.94 -10.96
CA ARG A 212 1.84 13.88 -10.66
C ARG A 212 2.57 12.83 -11.49
N PHE A 213 1.95 12.37 -12.58
CA PHE A 213 2.53 11.40 -13.50
C PHE A 213 2.58 11.95 -14.92
N GLU A 214 3.67 11.64 -15.61
CA GLU A 214 3.82 11.79 -17.05
C GLU A 214 3.40 10.50 -17.75
N LEU A 215 2.59 10.62 -18.80
CA LEU A 215 2.22 9.50 -19.66
C LEU A 215 3.40 9.08 -20.52
N MET A 216 3.87 7.84 -20.35
CA MET A 216 4.92 7.26 -21.20
C MET A 216 4.34 6.54 -22.41
N SER A 217 3.35 5.68 -22.17
CA SER A 217 2.73 4.89 -23.23
C SER A 217 1.30 4.52 -22.87
N ALA A 218 0.47 4.30 -23.89
CA ALA A 218 -0.88 3.81 -23.73
C ALA A 218 -1.23 2.83 -24.84
N ASP A 219 -1.92 1.76 -24.47
CA ASP A 219 -2.39 0.72 -25.37
C ASP A 219 -3.83 0.35 -25.02
N SER A 220 -4.69 0.33 -26.04
CA SER A 220 -6.08 -0.08 -25.88
C SER A 220 -6.33 -1.36 -26.65
N LYS A 221 -6.53 -2.47 -25.94
CA LYS A 221 -6.77 -3.79 -26.52
C LYS A 221 -7.95 -4.47 -25.86
N LYS A 222 -8.86 -5.00 -26.69
CA LYS A 222 -10.04 -5.77 -26.24
C LYS A 222 -10.87 -5.07 -25.15
N GLY A 223 -11.01 -3.75 -25.24
CA GLY A 223 -11.77 -2.93 -24.28
C GLY A 223 -11.05 -2.64 -22.96
N ARG A 224 -9.76 -2.98 -22.86
CA ARG A 224 -8.89 -2.64 -21.73
C ARG A 224 -7.91 -1.57 -22.16
N LEU A 225 -7.74 -0.56 -21.32
CA LEU A 225 -6.71 0.46 -21.45
C LEU A 225 -5.56 0.09 -20.52
N THR A 226 -4.36 -0.02 -21.08
CA THR A 226 -3.11 -0.18 -20.33
C THR A 226 -2.29 1.09 -20.50
N VAL A 227 -1.83 1.65 -19.40
CA VAL A 227 -1.08 2.91 -19.37
C VAL A 227 0.20 2.70 -18.60
N GLU A 228 1.31 3.17 -19.15
CA GLU A 228 2.58 3.29 -18.43
C GLU A 228 2.86 4.75 -18.12
N LEU A 229 3.22 5.00 -16.87
CA LEU A 229 3.33 6.30 -16.26
C LEU A 229 4.69 6.42 -15.57
N LYS A 230 5.25 7.63 -15.61
CA LYS A 230 6.45 7.99 -14.87
C LYS A 230 6.12 9.06 -13.84
N PRO A 231 6.48 8.89 -12.56
CA PRO A 231 6.33 9.98 -11.59
C PRO A 231 7.09 11.22 -12.04
N LEU A 232 6.46 12.39 -11.90
CA LEU A 232 7.15 13.68 -12.06
C LEU A 232 8.19 13.83 -10.95
N LYS A 233 9.25 14.60 -11.19
CA LYS A 233 10.34 14.80 -10.21
C LYS A 233 9.84 15.34 -8.86
N GLU A 234 8.78 16.15 -8.88
CA GLU A 234 8.17 16.77 -7.70
C GLU A 234 7.06 15.91 -7.07
N ALA A 235 6.78 14.72 -7.63
CA ALA A 235 5.71 13.86 -7.12
C ALA A 235 5.99 13.32 -5.71
N HIS A 236 7.26 13.32 -5.29
CA HIS A 236 7.74 12.75 -4.02
C HIS A 236 7.26 11.30 -3.79
N LEU A 237 6.94 10.58 -4.87
CA LEU A 237 6.52 9.18 -4.85
C LEU A 237 7.74 8.26 -4.77
N ALA A 238 8.54 8.44 -3.71
CA ALA A 238 9.50 7.46 -3.26
C ALA A 238 10.48 6.94 -4.34
N ASP A 239 11.04 5.79 -4.03
CA ASP A 239 11.77 4.83 -4.86
C ASP A 239 10.99 4.32 -6.11
N VAL A 240 9.87 4.93 -6.53
CA VAL A 240 9.08 4.47 -7.70
C VAL A 240 9.59 5.10 -8.99
N MET A 241 10.04 4.28 -9.94
CA MET A 241 10.52 4.74 -11.25
C MET A 241 9.43 4.75 -12.33
N LYS A 242 8.53 3.77 -12.28
CA LYS A 242 7.49 3.55 -13.30
C LYS A 242 6.26 2.91 -12.67
N VAL A 243 5.08 3.27 -13.16
CA VAL A 243 3.81 2.65 -12.81
C VAL A 243 3.12 2.19 -14.09
N LYS A 244 2.56 0.99 -14.09
CA LYS A 244 1.68 0.49 -15.13
C LYS A 244 0.31 0.24 -14.54
N VAL A 245 -0.73 0.74 -15.19
CA VAL A 245 -2.13 0.54 -14.77
C VAL A 245 -2.90 -0.04 -15.93
N GLN A 246 -3.65 -1.11 -15.67
CA GLN A 246 -4.63 -1.64 -16.61
C GLN A 246 -6.03 -1.48 -16.04
N VAL A 247 -6.91 -0.85 -16.83
CA VAL A 247 -8.33 -0.69 -16.51
C VAL A 247 -9.22 -1.31 -17.57
N ASP A 248 -10.35 -1.85 -17.13
CA ASP A 248 -11.48 -2.15 -17.99
C ASP A 248 -12.41 -0.94 -17.97
N HIS A 249 -12.42 -0.19 -19.08
CA HIS A 249 -13.18 1.06 -19.19
C HIS A 249 -14.69 0.80 -19.15
N LYS A 250 -15.18 -0.29 -19.76
CA LYS A 250 -16.60 -0.61 -19.79
C LYS A 250 -17.13 -1.01 -18.42
N ALA A 251 -16.39 -1.88 -17.73
CA ALA A 251 -16.75 -2.33 -16.38
C ALA A 251 -16.42 -1.28 -15.31
N LYS A 252 -15.64 -0.26 -15.65
CA LYS A 252 -15.01 0.71 -14.73
C LYS A 252 -14.32 -0.01 -13.58
N LYS A 253 -13.36 -0.86 -13.92
CA LYS A 253 -12.60 -1.70 -12.97
C LYS A 253 -11.10 -1.55 -13.21
N ILE A 254 -10.33 -1.42 -12.14
CA ILE A 254 -8.89 -1.58 -12.19
C ILE A 254 -8.59 -3.08 -12.18
N ILE A 255 -7.86 -3.55 -13.19
CA ILE A 255 -7.54 -4.97 -13.39
C ILE A 255 -6.15 -5.27 -12.85
N GLU A 256 -5.19 -4.39 -13.14
CA GLU A 256 -3.78 -4.58 -12.80
C GLU A 256 -3.15 -3.25 -12.43
N ILE A 257 -2.31 -3.25 -11.39
CA ILE A 257 -1.36 -2.16 -11.10
C ILE A 257 0.00 -2.81 -10.91
N ALA A 258 1.01 -2.31 -11.61
CA ALA A 258 2.40 -2.68 -11.37
C ALA A 258 3.24 -1.44 -11.15
N TYR A 259 4.30 -1.55 -10.36
CA TYR A 259 5.31 -0.51 -10.27
C TYR A 259 6.71 -1.10 -10.21
N TRP A 260 7.68 -0.31 -10.66
CA TRP A 260 9.10 -0.61 -10.64
C TRP A 260 9.78 0.33 -9.66
N ASP A 261 10.66 -0.21 -8.83
CA ASP A 261 11.50 0.58 -7.95
C ASP A 261 12.88 0.93 -8.56
N GLU A 262 13.70 1.70 -7.83
CA GLU A 262 15.08 2.07 -8.24
C GLU A 262 16.03 0.87 -8.38
N LEU A 263 15.70 -0.27 -7.77
CA LEU A 263 16.45 -1.52 -7.88
C LEU A 263 15.86 -2.44 -8.97
N GLU A 264 14.97 -1.90 -9.81
CA GLU A 264 14.25 -2.60 -10.87
C GLU A 264 13.33 -3.73 -10.37
N ASN A 265 13.08 -3.82 -9.06
CA ASN A 265 12.11 -4.79 -8.53
C ASN A 265 10.72 -4.43 -9.04
N VAL A 266 9.93 -5.45 -9.38
CA VAL A 266 8.58 -5.26 -9.89
C VAL A 266 7.58 -5.75 -8.87
N THR A 267 6.71 -4.85 -8.40
CA THR A 267 5.53 -5.25 -7.63
C THR A 267 4.30 -5.17 -8.50
N LEU A 268 3.60 -6.28 -8.65
CA LEU A 268 2.43 -6.47 -9.49
C LEU A 268 1.23 -6.87 -8.63
N TYR A 269 0.13 -6.14 -8.76
CA TYR A 269 -1.17 -6.45 -8.18
C TYR A 269 -2.18 -6.76 -9.27
N ARG A 270 -2.82 -7.91 -9.18
CA ARG A 270 -3.95 -8.30 -10.04
C ARG A 270 -5.21 -8.40 -9.22
N PHE A 271 -6.26 -7.75 -9.68
CA PHE A 271 -7.54 -7.68 -8.99
C PHE A 271 -8.58 -8.57 -9.67
N SER A 272 -9.32 -9.34 -8.87
CA SER A 272 -10.39 -10.20 -9.35
C SER A 272 -11.58 -10.18 -8.39
N GLU A 273 -12.72 -10.69 -8.84
CA GLU A 273 -13.96 -10.74 -8.04
C GLU A 273 -14.36 -9.38 -7.43
N ILE A 274 -14.17 -8.30 -8.19
CA ILE A 274 -14.44 -6.93 -7.75
C ILE A 274 -15.95 -6.73 -7.59
N LYS A 275 -16.38 -6.48 -6.35
CA LYS A 275 -17.77 -6.24 -5.94
C LYS A 275 -17.90 -4.84 -5.37
N PHE A 276 -18.73 -4.02 -6.01
CA PHE A 276 -19.10 -2.67 -5.56
C PHE A 276 -20.33 -2.73 -4.66
N GLY A 277 -20.45 -1.78 -3.73
CA GLY A 277 -21.61 -1.65 -2.85
C GLY A 277 -21.67 -2.66 -1.70
N VAL A 278 -20.54 -3.28 -1.35
CA VAL A 278 -20.49 -4.24 -0.23
C VAL A 278 -20.77 -3.54 1.11
N SER A 279 -21.36 -4.27 2.05
CA SER A 279 -21.52 -3.77 3.43
C SER A 279 -20.30 -4.14 4.25
N LEU A 280 -19.70 -3.15 4.93
CA LEU A 280 -18.58 -3.33 5.85
C LEU A 280 -19.00 -2.83 7.23
N SER A 281 -18.53 -3.51 8.28
CA SER A 281 -18.73 -3.04 9.66
C SER A 281 -17.93 -1.75 9.91
N GLY A 282 -18.39 -0.91 10.84
CA GLY A 282 -17.72 0.35 11.17
C GLY A 282 -16.28 0.19 11.67
N GLY A 283 -15.94 -0.98 12.21
CA GLY A 283 -14.60 -1.33 12.69
C GLY A 283 -13.68 -1.98 11.65
N HIS A 284 -14.12 -2.18 10.41
CA HIS A 284 -13.38 -3.00 9.44
C HIS A 284 -11.95 -2.49 9.14
N PHE A 285 -11.77 -1.17 9.13
CA PHE A 285 -10.51 -0.47 8.85
C PHE A 285 -9.74 -0.05 10.10
N LYS A 286 -10.20 -0.42 11.30
CA LYS A 286 -9.46 -0.14 12.53
C LYS A 286 -8.27 -1.09 12.63
N TYR A 287 -7.13 -0.55 13.05
CA TYR A 287 -5.94 -1.34 13.32
C TYR A 287 -5.28 -0.85 14.62
N LYS A 288 -4.79 -1.82 15.40
CA LYS A 288 -3.97 -1.59 16.57
C LYS A 288 -2.81 -2.59 16.48
N PRO A 289 -1.55 -2.16 16.60
CA PRO A 289 -0.42 -3.07 16.63
C PRO A 289 -0.60 -4.15 17.72
N PRO A 290 -0.32 -5.43 17.43
CA PRO A 290 -0.37 -6.47 18.44
C PRO A 290 0.74 -6.27 19.49
N PRO A 291 0.59 -6.83 20.70
CA PRO A 291 1.64 -6.81 21.71
C PRO A 291 2.95 -7.38 21.17
N GLY A 292 4.08 -6.75 21.50
CA GLY A 292 5.40 -7.17 21.04
C GLY A 292 5.74 -6.81 19.60
N ALA A 293 4.86 -6.09 18.88
CA ALA A 293 5.20 -5.55 17.57
C ALA A 293 6.26 -4.45 17.67
N GLU A 294 7.24 -4.48 16.76
CA GLU A 294 8.20 -3.41 16.56
C GLU A 294 7.55 -2.31 15.73
N VAL A 295 7.26 -1.17 16.35
CA VAL A 295 6.60 -0.04 15.70
C VAL A 295 7.61 1.02 15.31
N THR A 296 7.70 1.33 14.02
CA THR A 296 8.49 2.43 13.46
C THR A 296 7.56 3.53 12.95
N GLU A 297 7.76 4.77 13.40
CA GLU A 297 7.02 5.94 12.91
C GLU A 297 7.86 6.72 11.87
N MET A 298 7.20 7.21 10.80
CA MET A 298 7.82 7.97 9.71
C MET A 298 7.05 9.25 9.38
#